data_AF-A0A2R5LD27-F1
#
_entry.id   AF-A0A2R5LD27-F1
#
_cell.length_a   1.000
_cell.length_b   1.000
_cell.length_c   1.000
_cell.angle_alpha   90.00
_cell.angle_beta   90.00
_cell.angle_gamma   90.00
#
_symmetry.space_group_name_H-M   'P 1'
#
loop_
_entity.id
_entity.type
_entity.pdbx_description
1 polymer ?
#
loop_
_entity_poly.entity_id
_entity_poly.type
_entity_poly.pdbx_seq_one_letter_code
_entity_poly.pdbx_strand_id
1 'polypeptide(L)'
;MKTTDPALWWSIRRALDKRLKELTESIENIWMGCWKCVFNGKPASSAYQQALNSTVTQVLSKAAKHKLECCSRRLLEAVVGSVADLSAQQLSVAVCQLFGITSTHLAHNALVQIMENFDKGPTKRHPVILILGKTIQAFPWESVPILRKNSVSRVPSLAYLHAQLNYYQMMTENVYVKGVDSRKTYFILNPSNDIPKTQAQFEVMFRKEGWPGVCGKPPEKEEFQSAIAGQDLILYCGHGSGREYLCGDVIEQMLCHACPILMGCGSGRLKVFGSRIEPVGVVLQYWLGGSPCVVANLWEVTDRDIDRFTEELLRLWIPQLVTKDHVPDITTAVQSSRKACKLQHLVGAAPVVYGIPVLTLPFKAVQFDEAA
;
A
#
# COMPACT_ATOMS: atom_id res chain seq x y z
N MET A 1 -12.46 17.69 21.60
CA MET A 1 -12.06 18.09 22.97
C MET A 1 -10.53 18.07 23.03
N LYS A 2 -9.85 19.23 23.09
CA LYS A 2 -8.40 19.27 23.34
C LYS A 2 -8.20 18.91 24.82
N THR A 3 -7.87 17.66 25.11
CA THR A 3 -7.53 17.23 26.49
C THR A 3 -6.27 17.98 26.92
N THR A 4 -6.36 18.76 28.00
CA THR A 4 -5.26 19.56 28.55
C THR A 4 -4.24 18.71 29.30
N ASP A 5 -4.58 17.46 29.66
CA ASP A 5 -3.68 16.50 30.29
C ASP A 5 -2.93 15.65 29.22
N PRO A 6 -1.60 15.79 29.08
CA PRO A 6 -0.80 14.97 28.17
C PRO A 6 -0.87 13.47 28.47
N ALA A 7 -0.98 13.07 29.74
CA ALA A 7 -1.02 11.67 30.12
C ALA A 7 -2.32 11.00 29.66
N LEU A 8 -3.46 11.66 29.92
CA LEU A 8 -4.76 11.24 29.41
C LEU A 8 -4.80 11.21 27.88
N TRP A 9 -4.28 12.25 27.20
CA TRP A 9 -4.21 12.30 25.74
C TRP A 9 -3.48 11.08 25.16
N TRP A 10 -2.32 10.74 25.72
CA TRP A 10 -1.54 9.58 25.29
C TRP A 10 -2.21 8.24 25.65
N SER A 11 -2.87 8.17 26.81
CA SER A 11 -3.62 6.98 27.24
C SER A 11 -4.75 6.66 26.25
N ILE A 12 -5.56 7.66 25.89
CA ILE A 12 -6.66 7.50 24.92
C ILE A 12 -6.11 7.02 23.57
N ARG A 13 -5.04 7.65 23.05
CA ARG A 13 -4.48 7.27 21.75
C ARG A 13 -3.87 5.87 21.74
N ARG A 14 -3.20 5.45 22.81
CA ARG A 14 -2.71 4.07 22.94
C ARG A 14 -3.87 3.07 23.00
N ALA A 15 -4.96 3.41 23.69
CA ALA A 15 -6.15 2.57 23.71
C ALA A 15 -6.80 2.46 22.31
N LEU A 16 -6.89 3.56 21.56
CA LEU A 16 -7.38 3.56 20.18
C LEU A 16 -6.48 2.77 19.22
N ASP A 17 -5.15 2.91 19.36
CA ASP A 17 -4.19 2.11 18.58
C ASP A 17 -4.37 0.61 18.84
N LYS A 18 -4.51 0.21 20.11
CA LYS A 18 -4.79 -1.17 20.50
C LYS A 18 -6.12 -1.67 19.92
N ARG A 19 -7.19 -0.89 20.00
CA ARG A 19 -8.49 -1.25 19.42
C ARG A 19 -8.43 -1.43 17.91
N LEU A 20 -7.67 -0.58 17.21
CA LEU A 20 -7.49 -0.70 15.76
C LEU A 20 -6.65 -1.94 15.41
N LYS A 21 -5.62 -2.25 16.21
CA LYS A 21 -4.88 -3.52 16.10
C LYS A 21 -5.83 -4.72 16.22
N GLU A 22 -6.61 -4.78 17.29
CA GLU A 22 -7.58 -5.86 17.54
C GLU A 22 -8.61 -5.98 16.40
N LEU A 23 -9.07 -4.84 15.84
CA LEU A 23 -9.94 -4.84 14.65
C LEU A 23 -9.24 -5.48 13.45
N THR A 24 -8.00 -5.11 13.14
CA THR A 24 -7.26 -5.70 12.00
C THR A 24 -7.00 -7.20 12.20
N GLU A 25 -6.76 -7.65 13.43
CA GLU A 25 -6.62 -9.07 13.77
C GLU A 25 -7.96 -9.82 13.68
N SER A 26 -9.07 -9.16 14.01
CA SER A 26 -10.43 -9.70 13.84
C SER A 26 -10.82 -9.82 12.37
N ILE A 27 -10.50 -8.83 11.54
CA ILE A 27 -10.70 -8.90 10.08
C ILE A 27 -10.00 -10.14 9.52
N GLU A 28 -8.75 -10.38 9.90
CA GLU A 28 -8.01 -11.55 9.45
C GLU A 28 -8.58 -12.87 9.98
N ASN A 29 -8.74 -12.98 11.30
CA ASN A 29 -8.98 -14.28 11.91
C ASN A 29 -10.46 -14.68 11.95
N ILE A 30 -11.38 -13.71 11.90
CA ILE A 30 -12.82 -13.94 11.96
C ILE A 30 -13.46 -13.75 10.58
N TRP A 31 -13.22 -12.62 9.91
CA TRP A 31 -13.91 -12.34 8.63
C TRP A 31 -13.31 -13.15 7.48
N MET A 32 -11.98 -13.14 7.36
CA MET A 32 -11.28 -13.94 6.35
C MET A 32 -11.13 -15.41 6.79
N GLY A 33 -10.85 -15.64 8.08
CA GLY A 33 -10.74 -16.98 8.67
C GLY A 33 -9.70 -17.84 7.97
N CYS A 34 -10.07 -19.07 7.62
CA CYS A 34 -9.18 -19.98 6.88
C CYS A 34 -8.86 -19.53 5.45
N TRP A 35 -9.61 -18.58 4.90
CA TRP A 35 -9.44 -18.07 3.54
C TRP A 35 -8.53 -16.85 3.45
N LYS A 36 -7.94 -16.37 4.56
CA LYS A 36 -7.02 -15.23 4.54
C LYS A 36 -5.85 -15.39 3.55
N CYS A 37 -5.46 -16.62 3.25
CA CYS A 37 -4.43 -16.95 2.28
C CYS A 37 -4.71 -16.47 0.84
N VAL A 38 -5.98 -16.24 0.46
CA VAL A 38 -6.33 -15.76 -0.90
C VAL A 38 -5.91 -14.31 -1.15
N PHE A 39 -5.60 -13.57 -0.07
CA PHE A 39 -5.17 -12.17 -0.13
C PHE A 39 -3.67 -12.01 -0.34
N ASN A 40 -2.89 -13.11 -0.34
CA ASN A 40 -1.46 -13.06 -0.63
C ASN A 40 -1.21 -12.88 -2.13
N GLY A 41 -0.19 -12.09 -2.46
CA GLY A 41 0.29 -11.97 -3.84
C GLY A 41 0.81 -13.30 -4.37
N LYS A 42 0.77 -13.47 -5.70
CA LYS A 42 1.32 -14.66 -6.35
C LYS A 42 2.84 -14.76 -6.09
N PRO A 43 3.40 -15.93 -5.76
CA PRO A 43 4.85 -16.10 -5.67
C PRO A 43 5.56 -15.70 -6.96
N ALA A 44 6.64 -14.93 -6.87
CA ALA A 44 7.44 -14.50 -8.02
C ALA A 44 8.45 -15.58 -8.46
N SER A 45 8.85 -16.48 -7.55
CA SER A 45 9.81 -17.56 -7.85
C SER A 45 9.14 -18.72 -8.59
N SER A 46 9.66 -19.05 -9.77
CA SER A 46 9.22 -20.22 -10.55
C SER A 46 9.47 -21.52 -9.79
N ALA A 47 10.59 -21.64 -9.08
CA ALA A 47 10.92 -22.81 -8.26
C ALA A 47 9.91 -22.99 -7.11
N TYR A 48 9.51 -21.89 -6.45
CA TYR A 48 8.47 -21.93 -5.42
C TYR A 48 7.13 -22.38 -6.02
N GLN A 49 6.75 -21.85 -7.19
CA GLN A 49 5.51 -22.24 -7.87
C GLN A 49 5.51 -23.72 -8.29
N GLN A 50 6.64 -24.25 -8.78
CA GLN A 50 6.78 -25.66 -9.12
C GLN A 50 6.64 -26.56 -7.88
N ALA A 51 7.29 -26.20 -6.78
CA ALA A 51 7.15 -26.91 -5.52
C ALA A 51 5.70 -26.90 -5.01
N LEU A 52 5.05 -25.74 -5.05
CA LEU A 52 3.64 -25.58 -4.68
C LEU A 52 2.74 -26.50 -5.52
N ASN A 53 2.91 -26.47 -6.85
CA ASN A 53 2.15 -27.31 -7.77
C ASN A 53 2.35 -28.82 -7.50
N SER A 54 3.57 -29.21 -7.15
CA SER A 54 3.90 -30.60 -6.79
C SER A 54 3.14 -31.02 -5.53
N THR A 55 3.20 -30.24 -4.44
CA THR A 55 2.47 -30.52 -3.20
C THR A 55 0.95 -30.54 -3.43
N VAL A 56 0.41 -29.58 -4.19
CA VAL A 56 -1.02 -29.57 -4.53
C VAL A 56 -1.43 -30.83 -5.29
N THR A 57 -0.59 -31.30 -6.22
CA THR A 57 -0.84 -32.56 -6.94
C THR A 57 -0.79 -33.77 -5.99
N GLN A 58 0.13 -33.79 -5.02
CA GLN A 58 0.18 -34.83 -3.99
C GLN A 58 -1.10 -34.85 -3.14
N VAL A 59 -1.58 -33.70 -2.68
CA VAL A 59 -2.85 -33.58 -1.93
C VAL A 59 -4.00 -34.14 -2.77
N LEU A 60 -4.14 -33.70 -4.03
CA LEU A 60 -5.21 -34.17 -4.92
C LEU A 60 -5.15 -35.68 -5.16
N SER A 61 -3.94 -36.23 -5.37
CA SER A 61 -3.75 -37.68 -5.54
C SER A 61 -4.15 -38.46 -4.29
N LYS A 62 -3.88 -37.91 -3.09
CA LYS A 62 -4.26 -38.53 -1.82
C LYS A 62 -5.77 -38.46 -1.63
N ALA A 63 -6.40 -37.33 -1.92
CA ALA A 63 -7.84 -37.15 -1.86
C ALA A 63 -8.58 -38.11 -2.80
N ALA A 64 -8.08 -38.31 -4.03
CA ALA A 64 -8.66 -39.23 -5.00
C ALA A 64 -8.69 -40.70 -4.52
N LYS A 65 -7.68 -41.14 -3.74
CA LYS A 65 -7.69 -42.48 -3.11
C LYS A 65 -8.85 -42.67 -2.13
N HIS A 66 -9.40 -41.58 -1.61
CA HIS A 66 -10.57 -41.56 -0.73
C HIS A 66 -11.85 -41.15 -1.47
N LYS A 67 -11.84 -41.10 -2.81
CA LYS A 67 -12.96 -40.65 -3.66
C LYS A 67 -13.43 -39.23 -3.32
N LEU A 68 -12.50 -38.37 -2.89
CA LEU A 68 -12.77 -36.96 -2.60
C LEU A 68 -12.36 -36.09 -3.76
N GLU A 69 -13.20 -35.12 -4.09
CA GLU A 69 -12.92 -34.10 -5.09
C GLU A 69 -12.69 -32.75 -4.41
N CYS A 70 -11.71 -31.99 -4.90
CA CYS A 70 -11.44 -30.64 -4.40
C CYS A 70 -12.35 -29.64 -5.13
N CYS A 71 -13.09 -28.82 -4.38
CA CYS A 71 -14.00 -27.83 -4.94
C CYS A 71 -13.29 -26.72 -5.73
N SER A 72 -12.02 -26.44 -5.42
CA SER A 72 -11.22 -25.45 -6.14
C SER A 72 -9.73 -25.68 -5.97
N ARG A 73 -9.06 -26.01 -7.08
CA ARG A 73 -7.60 -26.10 -7.12
C ARG A 73 -6.91 -24.78 -6.74
N ARG A 74 -7.47 -23.63 -7.13
CA ARG A 74 -6.89 -22.31 -6.83
C ARG A 74 -6.93 -21.99 -5.34
N LEU A 75 -8.03 -22.34 -4.66
CA LEU A 75 -8.13 -22.17 -3.21
C LEU A 75 -7.17 -23.11 -2.48
N LEU A 76 -7.04 -24.36 -2.94
CA LEU A 76 -6.05 -25.30 -2.44
C LEU A 76 -4.61 -24.78 -2.61
N GLU A 77 -4.26 -24.23 -3.78
CA GLU A 77 -2.96 -23.59 -4.02
C GLU A 77 -2.71 -22.43 -3.05
N ALA A 78 -3.72 -21.59 -2.78
CA ALA A 78 -3.59 -20.49 -1.82
C ALA A 78 -3.34 -20.98 -0.39
N VAL A 79 -4.09 -21.99 0.06
CA VAL A 79 -3.97 -22.60 1.40
C VAL A 79 -2.59 -23.24 1.57
N VAL A 80 -2.16 -24.09 0.65
CA VAL A 80 -0.83 -24.73 0.71
C VAL A 80 0.28 -23.68 0.67
N GLY A 81 0.18 -22.71 -0.24
CA GLY A 81 1.18 -21.66 -0.41
C GLY A 81 1.25 -20.64 0.73
N SER A 82 0.35 -20.73 1.72
CA SER A 82 0.30 -19.84 2.89
C SER A 82 0.04 -20.63 4.18
N VAL A 83 0.42 -21.92 4.22
CA VAL A 83 0.13 -22.80 5.36
C VAL A 83 0.74 -22.28 6.67
N ALA A 84 1.92 -21.65 6.59
CA ALA A 84 2.60 -21.03 7.74
C ALA A 84 1.85 -19.83 8.34
N ASP A 85 0.88 -19.26 7.62
CA ASP A 85 0.03 -18.18 8.13
C ASP A 85 -1.23 -18.71 8.84
N LEU A 86 -1.58 -19.99 8.69
CA LEU A 86 -2.80 -20.58 9.23
C LEU A 86 -2.55 -21.23 10.59
N SER A 87 -3.51 -21.07 11.51
CA SER A 87 -3.56 -21.94 12.69
C SER A 87 -3.98 -23.36 12.30
N ALA A 88 -3.64 -24.36 13.13
CA ALA A 88 -4.06 -25.75 12.93
C ALA A 88 -5.59 -25.88 12.75
N GLN A 89 -6.37 -25.09 13.50
CA GLN A 89 -7.83 -25.03 13.37
C GLN A 89 -8.25 -24.46 12.01
N GLN A 90 -7.65 -23.36 11.57
CA GLN A 90 -7.95 -22.75 10.27
C GLN A 90 -7.61 -23.71 9.12
N LEU A 91 -6.46 -24.40 9.19
CA LEU A 91 -6.07 -25.39 8.19
C LEU A 91 -7.03 -26.57 8.15
N SER A 92 -7.43 -27.11 9.32
CA SER A 92 -8.43 -28.17 9.41
C SER A 92 -9.77 -27.75 8.78
N VAL A 93 -10.25 -26.53 9.06
CA VAL A 93 -11.47 -25.99 8.45
C VAL A 93 -11.32 -25.85 6.93
N ALA A 94 -10.18 -25.36 6.44
CA ALA A 94 -9.92 -25.26 5.00
C ALA A 94 -9.98 -26.64 4.32
N VAL A 95 -9.35 -27.67 4.91
CA VAL A 95 -9.42 -29.05 4.38
C VAL A 95 -10.86 -29.56 4.35
N CYS A 96 -11.62 -29.36 5.43
CA CYS A 96 -13.03 -29.76 5.49
C CYS A 96 -13.85 -29.10 4.36
N GLN A 97 -13.68 -27.78 4.15
CA GLN A 97 -14.43 -27.02 3.13
C GLN A 97 -13.96 -27.31 1.70
N LEU A 98 -12.66 -27.53 1.48
CA LEU A 98 -12.11 -27.83 0.15
C LEU A 98 -12.58 -29.18 -0.38
N PHE A 99 -12.76 -30.17 0.50
CA PHE A 99 -13.07 -31.55 0.11
C PHE A 99 -14.47 -32.03 0.51
N GLY A 100 -15.28 -31.17 1.16
CA GLY A 100 -16.63 -31.51 1.61
C GLY A 100 -16.66 -32.61 2.68
N ILE A 101 -15.69 -32.61 3.60
CA ILE A 101 -15.55 -33.62 4.66
C ILE A 101 -15.61 -33.00 6.06
N THR A 102 -15.74 -33.84 7.09
CA THR A 102 -15.56 -33.44 8.50
C THR A 102 -14.15 -33.74 8.99
N SER A 103 -13.77 -33.17 10.14
CA SER A 103 -12.46 -33.42 10.78
C SER A 103 -12.27 -34.87 11.25
N THR A 104 -13.36 -35.63 11.39
CA THR A 104 -13.35 -37.06 11.74
C THR A 104 -13.17 -37.99 10.53
N HIS A 105 -13.19 -37.45 9.32
CA HIS A 105 -13.02 -38.25 8.11
C HIS A 105 -11.61 -38.82 8.04
N LEU A 106 -11.51 -40.09 7.65
CA LEU A 106 -10.27 -40.88 7.57
C LEU A 106 -9.18 -40.27 6.64
N ALA A 107 -9.55 -39.42 5.69
CA ALA A 107 -8.61 -38.69 4.85
C ALA A 107 -8.06 -37.40 5.49
N HIS A 108 -8.77 -36.80 6.47
CA HIS A 108 -8.54 -35.45 6.96
C HIS A 108 -7.11 -35.23 7.43
N ASN A 109 -6.63 -36.03 8.39
CA ASN A 109 -5.31 -35.87 8.97
C ASN A 109 -4.19 -36.06 7.94
N ALA A 110 -4.37 -36.99 7.01
CA ALA A 110 -3.38 -37.22 5.96
C ALA A 110 -3.29 -36.04 4.98
N LEU A 111 -4.42 -35.39 4.66
CA LEU A 111 -4.44 -34.19 3.83
C LEU A 111 -3.78 -33.01 4.55
N VAL A 112 -4.12 -32.78 5.82
CA VAL A 112 -3.50 -31.74 6.66
C VAL A 112 -1.98 -31.92 6.71
N GLN A 113 -1.49 -33.13 7.01
CA GLN A 113 -0.05 -33.41 7.08
C GLN A 113 0.68 -33.12 5.76
N ILE A 114 0.10 -33.46 4.61
CA ILE A 114 0.72 -33.16 3.31
C ILE A 114 0.84 -31.64 3.11
N MET A 115 -0.18 -30.88 3.50
CA MET A 115 -0.16 -29.41 3.39
C MET A 115 0.84 -28.77 4.35
N GLU A 116 0.89 -29.22 5.60
CA GLU A 116 1.82 -28.71 6.62
C GLU A 116 3.29 -28.94 6.25
N ASN A 117 3.59 -30.04 5.55
CA ASN A 117 4.93 -30.36 5.08
C ASN A 117 5.44 -29.43 3.96
N PHE A 118 4.63 -28.48 3.49
CA PHE A 118 5.08 -27.47 2.54
C PHE A 118 5.98 -26.43 3.23
N ASP A 119 7.26 -26.75 3.39
CA ASP A 119 8.27 -25.87 3.96
C ASP A 119 9.25 -25.37 2.89
N LYS A 120 8.97 -24.17 2.38
CA LYS A 120 9.83 -23.46 1.41
C LYS A 120 10.31 -22.10 1.92
N GLY A 121 10.08 -21.79 3.19
CA GLY A 121 10.39 -20.48 3.77
C GLY A 121 9.65 -19.31 3.08
N PRO A 122 10.03 -18.06 3.40
CA PRO A 122 9.44 -16.87 2.80
C PRO A 122 9.84 -16.75 1.32
N THR A 123 8.91 -16.25 0.50
CA THR A 123 9.13 -15.99 -0.93
C THR A 123 8.71 -14.59 -1.30
N LYS A 124 9.39 -13.98 -2.29
CA LYS A 124 8.96 -12.70 -2.86
C LYS A 124 7.64 -12.93 -3.61
N ARG A 125 6.69 -12.03 -3.42
CA ARG A 125 5.36 -12.08 -4.05
C ARG A 125 5.16 -10.86 -4.94
N HIS A 126 4.33 -11.02 -5.96
CA HIS A 126 3.84 -9.90 -6.77
C HIS A 126 2.90 -8.99 -5.93
N PRO A 127 2.73 -7.72 -6.32
CA PRO A 127 1.83 -6.80 -5.64
C PRO A 127 0.38 -7.27 -5.60
N VAL A 128 -0.33 -6.87 -4.54
CA VAL A 128 -1.77 -7.04 -4.39
C VAL A 128 -2.44 -5.69 -4.66
N ILE A 129 -3.32 -5.66 -5.66
CA ILE A 129 -4.08 -4.46 -6.01
C ILE A 129 -5.52 -4.65 -5.51
N LEU A 130 -5.93 -3.83 -4.55
CA LEU A 130 -7.25 -3.88 -3.94
C LEU A 130 -8.24 -3.02 -4.71
N ILE A 131 -9.37 -3.61 -5.11
CA ILE A 131 -10.57 -2.90 -5.57
C ILE A 131 -11.58 -2.94 -4.44
N LEU A 132 -11.76 -1.81 -3.76
CA LEU A 132 -12.55 -1.75 -2.53
C LEU A 132 -13.88 -1.05 -2.78
N GLY A 133 -14.97 -1.71 -2.36
CA GLY A 133 -16.29 -1.09 -2.37
C GLY A 133 -16.38 0.08 -1.38
N LYS A 134 -17.27 1.03 -1.66
CA LYS A 134 -17.41 2.28 -0.88
C LYS A 134 -17.67 2.11 0.62
N THR A 135 -18.26 0.98 1.02
CA THR A 135 -18.57 0.65 2.42
C THR A 135 -17.34 0.15 3.19
N ILE A 136 -16.31 -0.34 2.49
CA ILE A 136 -15.14 -0.97 3.10
C ILE A 136 -13.82 -0.28 2.80
N GLN A 137 -13.79 0.68 1.88
CA GLN A 137 -12.58 1.44 1.54
C GLN A 137 -11.99 2.22 2.71
N ALA A 138 -12.76 2.54 3.76
CA ALA A 138 -12.24 3.26 4.92
C ALA A 138 -11.34 2.39 5.82
N PHE A 139 -11.41 1.06 5.70
CA PHE A 139 -10.58 0.17 6.50
C PHE A 139 -9.12 0.17 6.00
N PRO A 140 -8.13 0.06 6.91
CA PRO A 140 -6.72 -0.07 6.54
C PRO A 140 -6.39 -1.53 6.20
N TRP A 141 -6.89 -2.01 5.05
CA TRP A 141 -6.68 -3.38 4.59
C TRP A 141 -5.20 -3.78 4.52
N GLU A 142 -4.34 -2.84 4.12
CA GLU A 142 -2.88 -3.00 4.06
C GLU A 142 -2.23 -3.24 5.43
N SER A 143 -2.97 -2.96 6.51
CA SER A 143 -2.57 -3.21 7.89
C SER A 143 -3.29 -4.41 8.50
N VAL A 144 -4.03 -5.21 7.73
CA VAL A 144 -4.45 -6.56 8.14
C VAL A 144 -3.22 -7.47 8.13
N PRO A 145 -2.93 -8.27 9.19
CA PRO A 145 -1.63 -8.92 9.34
C PRO A 145 -1.15 -9.78 8.15
N ILE A 146 -2.05 -10.48 7.44
CA ILE A 146 -1.72 -11.21 6.21
C ILE A 146 -1.27 -10.28 5.08
N LEU A 147 -1.92 -9.14 4.92
CA LEU A 147 -1.59 -8.12 3.91
C LEU A 147 -0.37 -7.26 4.30
N ARG A 148 -0.06 -7.13 5.59
CA ARG A 148 1.15 -6.41 6.07
C ARG A 148 2.46 -6.97 5.53
N LYS A 149 2.44 -8.20 4.99
CA LYS A 149 3.60 -8.87 4.39
C LYS A 149 3.72 -8.65 2.88
N ASN A 150 2.70 -8.06 2.27
CA ASN A 150 2.60 -7.88 0.83
C ASN A 150 2.82 -6.41 0.45
N SER A 151 3.30 -6.20 -0.77
CA SER A 151 3.17 -4.94 -1.49
C SER A 151 1.69 -4.76 -1.84
N VAL A 152 1.07 -3.65 -1.41
CA VAL A 152 -0.37 -3.42 -1.58
C VAL A 152 -0.65 -2.00 -2.06
N SER A 153 -1.53 -1.88 -3.05
CA SER A 153 -2.11 -0.61 -3.49
C SER A 153 -3.62 -0.73 -3.70
N ARG A 154 -4.29 0.39 -3.98
CA ARG A 154 -5.73 0.47 -4.22
C ARG A 154 -6.02 1.02 -5.61
N VAL A 155 -6.98 0.45 -6.32
CA VAL A 155 -7.56 1.01 -7.55
C VAL A 155 -9.10 1.12 -7.44
N PRO A 156 -9.75 2.09 -8.10
CA PRO A 156 -11.20 2.24 -8.03
C PRO A 156 -11.94 1.16 -8.81
N SER A 157 -11.39 0.68 -9.93
CA SER A 157 -11.99 -0.37 -10.74
C SER A 157 -10.98 -1.06 -11.64
N LEU A 158 -11.32 -2.28 -12.08
CA LEU A 158 -10.53 -3.03 -13.05
C LEU A 158 -10.52 -2.36 -14.43
N ALA A 159 -11.66 -1.77 -14.84
CA ALA A 159 -11.77 -1.07 -16.12
C ALA A 159 -10.81 0.11 -16.20
N TYR A 160 -10.74 0.90 -15.12
CA TYR A 160 -9.85 2.05 -15.05
C TYR A 160 -8.38 1.64 -14.97
N LEU A 161 -8.06 0.63 -14.16
CA LEU A 161 -6.71 0.03 -14.13
C LEU A 161 -6.27 -0.44 -15.52
N HIS A 162 -7.14 -1.14 -16.24
CA HIS A 162 -6.85 -1.61 -17.59
C HIS A 162 -6.62 -0.46 -18.56
N ALA A 163 -7.47 0.58 -18.54
CA ALA A 163 -7.31 1.75 -19.40
C ALA A 163 -5.97 2.46 -19.15
N GLN A 164 -5.61 2.66 -17.87
CA GLN A 164 -4.36 3.30 -17.49
C GLN A 164 -3.12 2.47 -17.89
N LEU A 165 -3.15 1.15 -17.70
CA LEU A 165 -2.05 0.28 -18.11
C LEU A 165 -1.84 0.30 -19.63
N ASN A 166 -2.92 0.31 -20.41
CA ASN A 166 -2.82 0.47 -21.87
C ASN A 166 -2.23 1.84 -22.25
N TYR A 167 -2.69 2.92 -21.60
CA TYR A 167 -2.13 4.25 -21.81
C TYR A 167 -0.62 4.29 -21.56
N TYR A 168 -0.15 3.72 -20.45
CA TYR A 168 1.28 3.67 -20.13
C TYR A 168 2.09 2.74 -21.02
N GLN A 169 1.48 1.70 -21.59
CA GLN A 169 2.14 0.88 -22.61
C GLN A 169 2.35 1.63 -23.93
N MET A 170 1.46 2.56 -24.26
CA MET A 170 1.54 3.36 -25.48
C MET A 170 2.47 4.58 -25.34
N MET A 171 2.52 5.19 -24.15
CA MET A 171 3.38 6.35 -23.88
C MET A 171 4.61 5.96 -23.06
N THR A 172 5.73 5.60 -23.67
CA THR A 172 6.93 5.12 -22.94
C THR A 172 7.61 6.18 -22.07
N GLU A 173 7.30 7.46 -22.27
CA GLU A 173 7.80 8.60 -21.50
C GLU A 173 6.91 8.88 -20.27
N ASN A 174 6.72 7.88 -19.41
CA ASN A 174 5.95 8.04 -18.16
C ASN A 174 6.68 7.44 -16.95
N VAL A 175 6.32 7.93 -15.77
CA VAL A 175 6.90 7.51 -14.48
C VAL A 175 6.68 6.03 -14.15
N TYR A 176 5.58 5.42 -14.60
CA TYR A 176 5.35 3.99 -14.36
C TYR A 176 6.34 3.10 -15.14
N VAL A 177 6.64 3.45 -16.39
CA VAL A 177 7.55 2.69 -17.25
C VAL A 177 9.01 2.98 -16.91
N LYS A 178 9.37 4.26 -16.73
CA LYS A 178 10.76 4.67 -16.47
C LYS A 178 11.16 4.58 -15.02
N GLY A 179 10.19 4.63 -14.10
CA GLY A 179 10.44 4.89 -12.70
C GLY A 179 10.53 6.39 -12.39
N VAL A 180 10.40 6.72 -11.11
CA VAL A 180 10.49 8.08 -10.56
C VAL A 180 11.95 8.52 -10.54
N ASP A 181 12.29 9.58 -11.27
CA ASP A 181 13.53 10.33 -11.06
C ASP A 181 13.36 11.27 -9.86
N SER A 182 13.89 10.87 -8.71
CA SER A 182 13.80 11.67 -7.48
C SER A 182 14.49 13.03 -7.54
N ARG A 183 15.30 13.33 -8.57
CA ARG A 183 15.84 14.69 -8.79
C ARG A 183 14.77 15.63 -9.35
N LYS A 184 13.76 15.09 -10.03
CA LYS A 184 12.56 15.80 -10.52
C LYS A 184 11.49 15.81 -9.44
N THR A 185 11.84 16.35 -8.28
CA THR A 185 10.94 16.48 -7.13
C THR A 185 10.59 17.94 -6.92
N TYR A 186 9.32 18.23 -6.70
CA TYR A 186 8.87 19.53 -6.19
C TYR A 186 8.20 19.37 -4.84
N PHE A 187 8.52 20.24 -3.87
CA PHE A 187 7.97 20.15 -2.52
C PHE A 187 7.11 21.35 -2.13
N ILE A 188 6.09 21.08 -1.31
CA ILE A 188 5.25 22.07 -0.63
C ILE A 188 5.30 21.74 0.86
N LEU A 189 5.99 22.57 1.64
CA LEU A 189 6.27 22.33 3.05
C LEU A 189 5.69 23.44 3.92
N ASN A 190 4.82 23.07 4.87
CA ASN A 190 4.17 24.01 5.79
C ASN A 190 3.50 25.20 5.08
N PRO A 191 2.62 24.97 4.08
CA PRO A 191 2.05 26.07 3.28
C PRO A 191 1.14 27.01 4.08
N SER A 192 0.56 26.55 5.19
CA SER A 192 -0.26 27.37 6.11
C SER A 192 0.55 28.08 7.21
N ASN A 193 1.87 27.85 7.26
CA ASN A 193 2.78 28.38 8.27
C ASN A 193 2.41 28.08 9.74
N ASP A 194 1.80 26.93 10.01
CA ASP A 194 1.31 26.54 11.35
C ASP A 194 1.84 25.18 11.84
N ILE A 195 2.65 24.48 11.03
CA ILE A 195 3.36 23.25 11.39
C ILE A 195 4.90 23.43 11.36
N PRO A 196 5.46 24.37 12.15
CA PRO A 196 6.88 24.74 12.09
C PRO A 196 7.84 23.60 12.46
N LYS A 197 7.39 22.61 13.24
CA LYS A 197 8.21 21.44 13.62
C LYS A 197 8.43 20.51 12.42
N THR A 198 7.38 20.27 11.64
CA THR A 198 7.44 19.51 10.38
C THR A 198 8.34 20.23 9.38
N GLN A 199 8.22 21.56 9.27
CA GLN A 199 9.11 22.35 8.43
C GLN A 199 10.58 22.18 8.85
N ALA A 200 10.89 22.38 10.14
CA ALA A 200 12.26 22.24 10.65
C ALA A 200 12.86 20.84 10.42
N GLN A 201 12.02 19.80 10.40
CA GLN A 201 12.46 18.42 10.17
C GLN A 201 12.88 18.16 8.71
N PHE A 202 12.16 18.74 7.73
CA PHE A 202 12.36 18.40 6.32
C PHE A 202 13.05 19.48 5.49
N GLU A 203 12.98 20.75 5.87
CA GLU A 203 13.45 21.87 5.05
C GLU A 203 14.94 21.75 4.69
N VAL A 204 15.78 21.44 5.68
CA VAL A 204 17.23 21.29 5.45
C VAL A 204 17.52 20.16 4.47
N MET A 205 16.81 19.03 4.61
CA MET A 205 16.97 17.88 3.73
C MET A 205 16.52 18.20 2.30
N PHE A 206 15.33 18.78 2.14
CA PHE A 206 14.79 19.11 0.82
C PHE A 206 15.65 20.14 0.08
N ARG A 207 16.15 21.16 0.78
CA ARG A 207 17.06 22.15 0.19
C ARG A 207 18.42 21.55 -0.17
N LYS A 208 18.94 20.61 0.62
CA LYS A 208 20.21 19.91 0.34
C LYS A 208 20.12 19.06 -0.93
N GLU A 209 18.98 18.43 -1.18
CA GLU A 209 18.72 17.67 -2.42
C GLU A 209 18.52 18.58 -3.65
N GLY A 210 18.45 19.91 -3.48
CA GLY A 210 18.28 20.86 -4.57
C GLY A 210 16.87 20.86 -5.18
N TRP A 211 15.88 20.30 -4.49
CA TRP A 211 14.51 20.25 -4.97
C TRP A 211 13.87 21.66 -4.98
N PRO A 212 13.21 22.09 -6.07
CA PRO A 212 12.39 23.30 -6.05
C PRO A 212 11.18 23.13 -5.12
N GLY A 213 10.68 24.23 -4.56
CA GLY A 213 9.51 24.18 -3.70
C GLY A 213 9.28 25.43 -2.86
N VAL A 214 8.18 25.39 -2.09
CA VAL A 214 7.80 26.46 -1.16
C VAL A 214 7.85 25.97 0.30
N CYS A 215 8.34 26.84 1.20
CA CYS A 215 8.35 26.64 2.65
C CYS A 215 7.58 27.76 3.34
N GLY A 216 6.70 27.44 4.29
CA GLY A 216 6.09 28.44 5.17
C GLY A 216 5.11 29.41 4.47
N LYS A 217 4.71 29.10 3.23
CA LYS A 217 3.79 29.90 2.42
C LYS A 217 3.03 29.02 1.42
N PRO A 218 1.81 29.41 0.99
CA PRO A 218 1.08 28.68 -0.04
C PRO A 218 1.83 28.72 -1.38
N PRO A 219 1.78 27.66 -2.21
CA PRO A 219 2.28 27.70 -3.57
C PRO A 219 1.34 28.55 -4.45
N GLU A 220 1.90 29.17 -5.49
CA GLU A 220 1.07 29.77 -6.53
C GLU A 220 0.38 28.67 -7.35
N LYS A 221 -0.82 28.95 -7.86
CA LYS A 221 -1.64 27.95 -8.55
C LYS A 221 -0.93 27.42 -9.80
N GLU A 222 -0.40 28.31 -10.62
CA GLU A 222 0.30 28.00 -11.87
C GLU A 222 1.60 27.22 -11.62
N GLU A 223 2.31 27.57 -10.54
CA GLU A 223 3.51 26.84 -10.10
C GLU A 223 3.17 25.40 -9.72
N PHE A 224 2.11 25.20 -8.93
CA PHE A 224 1.69 23.86 -8.52
C PHE A 224 1.18 23.03 -9.70
N GLN A 225 0.44 23.64 -10.64
CA GLN A 225 0.02 22.97 -11.87
C GLN A 225 1.21 22.52 -12.71
N SER A 226 2.19 23.41 -12.88
CA SER A 226 3.41 23.12 -13.66
C SER A 226 4.24 22.02 -13.00
N ALA A 227 4.30 21.99 -11.67
CA ALA A 227 4.96 20.94 -10.92
C ALA A 227 4.30 19.57 -11.15
N ILE A 228 2.97 19.47 -11.06
CA ILE A 228 2.24 18.20 -11.28
C ILE A 228 2.41 17.66 -12.71
N ALA A 229 2.49 18.56 -13.69
CA ALA A 229 2.64 18.19 -15.10
C ALA A 229 4.09 17.86 -15.50
N GLY A 230 5.09 18.47 -14.85
CA GLY A 230 6.50 18.39 -15.29
C GLY A 230 7.44 17.61 -14.37
N GLN A 231 7.07 17.36 -13.12
CA GLN A 231 7.92 16.67 -12.14
C GLN A 231 7.49 15.20 -11.99
N ASP A 232 8.42 14.34 -11.58
CA ASP A 232 8.12 12.92 -11.35
C ASP A 232 7.54 12.70 -9.94
N LEU A 233 7.87 13.57 -8.98
CA LEU A 233 7.48 13.46 -7.58
C LEU A 233 6.99 14.80 -7.02
N ILE A 234 5.84 14.78 -6.34
CA ILE A 234 5.37 15.89 -5.51
C ILE A 234 5.43 15.48 -4.04
N LEU A 235 6.14 16.25 -3.21
CA LEU A 235 6.13 16.08 -1.76
C LEU A 235 5.29 17.17 -1.10
N TYR A 236 4.13 16.80 -0.56
CA TYR A 236 3.25 17.73 0.15
C TYR A 236 3.23 17.41 1.64
N CYS A 237 3.68 18.35 2.47
CA CYS A 237 3.63 18.28 3.93
C CYS A 237 2.82 19.48 4.46
N GLY A 238 1.53 19.26 4.74
CA GLY A 238 0.58 20.30 5.08
C GLY A 238 -0.79 19.73 5.50
N HIS A 239 -1.82 20.57 5.52
CA HIS A 239 -3.17 20.15 5.92
C HIS A 239 -3.96 19.50 4.79
N GLY A 240 -4.72 18.46 5.12
CA GLY A 240 -5.57 17.82 4.13
C GLY A 240 -4.75 17.32 2.94
N SER A 241 -5.15 17.72 1.75
CA SER A 241 -4.61 17.17 0.50
C SER A 241 -4.06 18.23 -0.46
N GLY A 242 -3.84 19.46 0.02
CA GLY A 242 -3.48 20.60 -0.84
C GLY A 242 -4.62 21.14 -1.72
N ARG A 243 -5.85 20.63 -1.57
CA ARG A 243 -7.04 21.05 -2.35
C ARG A 243 -7.39 22.54 -2.26
N GLU A 244 -6.91 23.19 -1.21
CA GLU A 244 -7.07 24.63 -0.97
C GLU A 244 -6.15 25.47 -1.87
N TYR A 245 -5.03 24.89 -2.33
CA TYR A 245 -4.06 25.54 -3.21
C TYR A 245 -4.26 25.16 -4.67
N LEU A 246 -4.76 23.95 -4.94
CA LEU A 246 -5.16 23.52 -6.28
C LEU A 246 -6.41 22.65 -6.22
N CYS A 247 -7.49 23.12 -6.84
CA CYS A 247 -8.77 22.40 -6.83
C CYS A 247 -8.65 21.07 -7.57
N GLY A 248 -9.29 20.03 -7.04
CA GLY A 248 -9.31 18.71 -7.64
C GLY A 248 -9.91 18.66 -9.05
N ASP A 249 -10.90 19.51 -9.33
CA ASP A 249 -11.54 19.61 -10.65
C ASP A 249 -10.56 20.08 -11.73
N VAL A 250 -9.54 20.85 -11.33
CA VAL A 250 -8.45 21.25 -12.21
C VAL A 250 -7.49 20.07 -12.40
N ILE A 251 -7.15 19.37 -11.31
CA ILE A 251 -6.23 18.21 -11.34
C ILE A 251 -6.74 17.11 -12.27
N GLU A 252 -8.04 16.76 -12.21
CA GLU A 252 -8.62 15.69 -13.04
C GLU A 252 -8.70 16.04 -14.53
N GLN A 253 -8.57 17.33 -14.89
CA GLN A 253 -8.57 17.81 -16.28
C GLN A 253 -7.15 18.01 -16.83
N MET A 254 -6.12 17.83 -16.01
CA MET A 254 -4.72 17.96 -16.41
C MET A 254 -4.12 16.62 -16.84
N LEU A 255 -2.94 16.68 -17.47
CA LEU A 255 -2.05 15.53 -17.62
C LEU A 255 -1.08 15.50 -16.43
N CYS A 256 -1.47 14.77 -15.39
CA CYS A 256 -0.68 14.54 -14.19
C CYS A 256 0.41 13.51 -14.47
N HIS A 257 1.66 13.97 -14.54
CA HIS A 257 2.83 13.12 -14.69
C HIS A 257 3.35 12.62 -13.33
N ALA A 258 3.30 13.50 -12.32
CA ALA A 258 3.92 13.24 -11.02
C ALA A 258 3.20 12.15 -10.21
N CYS A 259 3.96 11.50 -9.32
CA CYS A 259 3.46 10.69 -8.21
C CYS A 259 3.41 11.54 -6.92
N PRO A 260 2.25 11.98 -6.42
CA PRO A 260 2.17 12.79 -5.22
C PRO A 260 2.26 11.96 -3.94
N ILE A 261 3.02 12.47 -2.97
CA ILE A 261 3.02 12.03 -1.59
C ILE A 261 2.36 13.13 -0.75
N LEU A 262 1.11 12.89 -0.36
CA LEU A 262 0.23 13.85 0.33
C LEU A 262 0.21 13.58 1.84
N MET A 263 1.22 14.09 2.55
CA MET A 263 1.36 13.96 4.01
C MET A 263 0.54 14.99 4.76
N GLY A 264 -0.79 14.89 4.62
CA GLY A 264 -1.74 15.66 5.40
C GLY A 264 -2.90 14.82 5.93
N CYS A 265 -3.63 15.36 6.90
CA CYS A 265 -4.72 14.65 7.57
C CYS A 265 -5.86 14.31 6.62
N GLY A 266 -6.20 13.02 6.50
CA GLY A 266 -7.31 12.57 5.65
C GLY A 266 -7.13 12.89 4.16
N SER A 267 -5.88 13.07 3.70
CA SER A 267 -5.57 13.39 2.30
C SER A 267 -6.08 12.34 1.31
N GLY A 268 -6.15 11.09 1.75
CA GLY A 268 -6.62 9.93 1.00
C GLY A 268 -8.03 9.48 1.39
N ARG A 269 -8.77 10.28 2.15
CA ARG A 269 -10.14 9.94 2.56
C ARG A 269 -11.10 10.13 1.39
N LEU A 270 -11.76 9.05 1.00
CA LEU A 270 -12.84 9.07 0.01
C LEU A 270 -14.18 9.34 0.71
N LYS A 271 -14.81 10.47 0.37
CA LYS A 271 -16.07 10.93 0.96
C LYS A 271 -17.24 10.22 0.29
N VAL A 272 -18.13 9.64 1.09
CA VAL A 272 -19.33 8.92 0.63
C VAL A 272 -20.56 9.78 0.91
N PHE A 273 -21.33 10.11 -0.12
CA PHE A 273 -22.54 10.94 -0.02
C PHE A 273 -23.82 10.09 -0.15
N GLY A 274 -23.94 9.09 0.71
CA GLY A 274 -25.06 8.14 0.71
C GLY A 274 -24.85 6.94 -0.22
N SER A 275 -25.90 6.14 -0.42
CA SER A 275 -25.80 4.83 -1.09
C SER A 275 -25.79 4.91 -2.62
N ARG A 276 -26.27 6.01 -3.22
CA ARG A 276 -26.46 6.13 -4.68
C ARG A 276 -25.32 6.82 -5.42
N ILE A 277 -24.38 7.44 -4.69
CA ILE A 277 -23.28 8.21 -5.26
C ILE A 277 -21.97 7.45 -4.99
N GLU A 278 -21.05 7.50 -5.94
CA GLU A 278 -19.71 6.94 -5.75
C GLU A 278 -18.83 7.88 -4.90
N PRO A 279 -17.83 7.33 -4.19
CA PRO A 279 -16.97 8.12 -3.35
C PRO A 279 -16.17 9.16 -4.13
N VAL A 280 -15.95 10.33 -3.54
CA VAL A 280 -15.13 11.40 -4.14
C VAL A 280 -13.96 11.74 -3.23
N GLY A 281 -12.79 11.95 -3.80
CA GLY A 281 -11.61 12.44 -3.08
C GLY A 281 -10.46 12.74 -4.02
N VAL A 282 -9.54 13.60 -3.58
CA VAL A 282 -8.49 14.15 -4.47
C VAL A 282 -7.59 13.08 -5.07
N VAL A 283 -7.39 11.95 -4.35
CA VAL A 283 -6.57 10.84 -4.85
C VAL A 283 -7.15 10.23 -6.12
N LEU A 284 -8.48 10.21 -6.26
CA LEU A 284 -9.13 9.78 -7.50
C LEU A 284 -8.97 10.84 -8.59
N GLN A 285 -8.90 12.12 -8.24
CA GLN A 285 -8.76 13.22 -9.20
C GLN A 285 -7.35 13.28 -9.79
N TYR A 286 -6.31 13.09 -8.95
CA TYR A 286 -4.94 12.88 -9.43
C TYR A 286 -4.84 11.71 -10.40
N TRP A 287 -5.53 10.62 -10.06
CA TRP A 287 -5.54 9.44 -10.91
C TRP A 287 -6.32 9.68 -12.21
N LEU A 288 -7.47 10.36 -12.15
CA LEU A 288 -8.22 10.79 -13.33
C LEU A 288 -7.38 11.66 -14.26
N GLY A 289 -6.54 12.52 -13.69
CA GLY A 289 -5.55 13.31 -14.43
C GLY A 289 -4.37 12.49 -14.98
N GLY A 290 -4.28 11.19 -14.69
CA GLY A 290 -3.24 10.31 -15.23
C GLY A 290 -2.03 10.07 -14.33
N SER A 291 -2.08 10.46 -13.05
CA SER A 291 -1.02 10.14 -12.09
C SER A 291 -0.91 8.62 -11.88
N PRO A 292 0.30 8.03 -11.89
CA PRO A 292 0.46 6.58 -11.70
C PRO A 292 0.10 6.13 -10.29
N CYS A 293 0.47 6.91 -9.28
CA CYS A 293 0.17 6.61 -7.89
C CYS A 293 0.14 7.86 -7.01
N VAL A 294 -0.59 7.76 -5.91
CA VAL A 294 -0.73 8.78 -4.88
C VAL A 294 -0.59 8.12 -3.51
N VAL A 295 0.36 8.57 -2.70
CA VAL A 295 0.48 8.16 -1.29
C VAL A 295 -0.30 9.15 -0.44
N ALA A 296 -1.21 8.67 0.39
CA ALA A 296 -2.11 9.54 1.15
C ALA A 296 -2.63 8.88 2.43
N ASN A 297 -3.10 9.69 3.39
CA ASN A 297 -3.61 9.24 4.68
C ASN A 297 -5.13 9.06 4.65
N LEU A 298 -5.62 7.91 5.13
CA LEU A 298 -7.05 7.60 5.20
C LEU A 298 -7.83 8.49 6.20
N TRP A 299 -7.17 8.96 7.26
CA TRP A 299 -7.79 9.77 8.33
C TRP A 299 -6.77 10.73 8.95
N GLU A 300 -7.18 11.40 10.02
CA GLU A 300 -6.42 12.40 10.75
C GLU A 300 -5.22 11.80 11.50
N VAL A 301 -4.03 12.34 11.26
CA VAL A 301 -2.76 11.90 11.86
C VAL A 301 -2.17 12.99 12.74
N THR A 302 -1.11 12.68 13.49
CA THR A 302 -0.40 13.67 14.31
C THR A 302 0.97 13.96 13.71
N ASP A 303 1.30 15.24 13.54
CA ASP A 303 2.49 15.77 12.86
C ASP A 303 3.74 14.95 13.20
N ARG A 304 4.14 14.90 14.48
CA ARG A 304 5.38 14.23 14.89
C ARG A 304 5.46 12.73 14.54
N ASP A 305 4.34 12.04 14.44
CA ASP A 305 4.34 10.60 14.15
C ASP A 305 4.21 10.31 12.66
N ILE A 306 3.47 11.14 11.90
CA ILE A 306 3.49 11.07 10.44
C ILE A 306 4.83 11.54 9.88
N ASP A 307 5.49 12.51 10.52
CA ASP A 307 6.83 12.95 10.12
C ASP A 307 7.87 11.83 10.26
N ARG A 308 7.76 10.97 11.28
CA ARG A 308 8.60 9.74 11.39
C ARG A 308 8.36 8.80 10.23
N PHE A 309 7.10 8.59 9.86
CA PHE A 309 6.74 7.77 8.71
C PHE A 309 7.31 8.34 7.42
N THR A 310 7.13 9.65 7.18
CA THR A 310 7.60 10.35 5.99
C THR A 310 9.11 10.30 5.90
N GLU A 311 9.83 10.55 6.99
CA GLU A 311 11.29 10.46 7.02
C GLU A 311 11.77 9.04 6.67
N GLU A 312 11.19 7.99 7.29
CA GLU A 312 11.56 6.61 6.98
C GLU A 312 11.21 6.23 5.54
N LEU A 313 10.04 6.67 5.03
CA LEU A 313 9.65 6.46 3.63
C LEU A 313 10.68 7.05 2.67
N LEU A 314 11.08 8.30 2.89
CA LEU A 314 12.08 8.94 2.04
C LEU A 314 13.45 8.25 2.14
N ARG A 315 13.88 7.83 3.34
CA ARG A 315 15.14 7.09 3.55
C ARG A 315 15.16 5.67 2.98
N LEU A 316 14.01 5.04 2.75
CA LEU A 316 13.94 3.73 2.11
C LEU A 316 13.81 3.87 0.59
N TRP A 317 12.98 4.81 0.14
CA TRP A 317 12.54 4.93 -1.24
C TRP A 317 13.38 5.88 -2.08
N ILE A 318 13.89 6.98 -1.55
CA ILE A 318 14.63 7.97 -2.35
C ILE A 318 16.12 7.59 -2.38
N PRO A 319 16.69 7.22 -3.55
CA PRO A 319 18.06 6.69 -3.66
C PRO A 319 19.13 7.56 -2.98
N GLN A 320 19.03 8.88 -3.10
CA GLN A 320 19.98 9.85 -2.53
C GLN A 320 19.94 9.90 -1.01
N LEU A 321 18.79 9.56 -0.43
CA LEU A 321 18.54 9.59 1.01
C LEU A 321 18.69 8.22 1.66
N VAL A 322 19.04 7.19 0.88
CA VAL A 322 19.14 5.82 1.37
C VAL A 322 20.21 5.71 2.43
N THR A 323 19.80 5.29 3.63
CA THR A 323 20.71 5.01 4.75
C THR A 323 20.95 3.52 5.00
N LYS A 324 20.21 2.63 4.31
CA LYS A 324 20.23 1.17 4.45
C LYS A 324 20.12 0.50 3.07
N ASP A 325 19.33 -0.56 2.95
CA ASP A 325 18.95 -1.16 1.68
C ASP A 325 17.91 -0.30 0.98
N HIS A 326 18.15 0.03 -0.29
CA HIS A 326 17.20 0.75 -1.12
C HIS A 326 15.97 -0.12 -1.41
N VAL A 327 14.78 0.42 -1.12
CA VAL A 327 13.49 -0.22 -1.41
C VAL A 327 12.84 0.55 -2.56
N PRO A 328 13.06 0.15 -3.82
CA PRO A 328 12.65 0.96 -4.97
C PRO A 328 11.14 1.02 -5.17
N ASP A 329 10.40 0.00 -4.73
CA ASP A 329 8.94 -0.07 -4.87
C ASP A 329 8.22 0.75 -3.78
N ILE A 330 7.42 1.74 -4.19
CA ILE A 330 6.76 2.66 -3.26
C ILE A 330 5.84 1.93 -2.28
N THR A 331 5.16 0.87 -2.71
CA THR A 331 4.20 0.16 -1.85
C THR A 331 4.92 -0.63 -0.76
N THR A 332 6.09 -1.19 -1.08
CA THR A 332 6.98 -1.90 -0.15
C THR A 332 7.66 -0.91 0.80
N ALA A 333 8.04 0.27 0.30
CA ALA A 333 8.59 1.34 1.12
C ALA A 333 7.55 1.85 2.13
N VAL A 334 6.33 2.17 1.68
CA VAL A 334 5.19 2.53 2.55
C VAL A 334 4.91 1.46 3.58
N GLN A 335 4.84 0.19 3.18
CA GLN A 335 4.65 -0.95 4.08
C GLN A 335 5.71 -0.99 5.19
N SER A 336 6.98 -0.76 4.85
CA SER A 336 8.11 -0.81 5.78
C SER A 336 8.12 0.37 6.74
N SER A 337 7.80 1.57 6.23
CA SER A 337 7.82 2.82 7.01
C SER A 337 6.76 2.89 8.10
N ARG A 338 5.68 2.08 8.03
CA ARG A 338 4.64 2.02 9.08
C ARG A 338 5.21 1.75 10.47
N LYS A 339 6.32 1.01 10.56
CA LYS A 339 6.97 0.63 11.82
C LYS A 339 7.72 1.80 12.49
N ALA A 340 8.00 2.88 11.76
CA ALA A 340 8.62 4.08 12.32
C ALA A 340 7.67 4.88 13.22
N CYS A 341 6.36 4.70 13.06
CA CYS A 341 5.35 5.32 13.91
C CYS A 341 5.38 4.74 15.32
N LYS A 342 5.20 5.60 16.33
CA LYS A 342 4.93 5.17 17.71
C LYS A 342 3.56 4.51 17.83
N LEU A 343 2.56 5.05 17.13
CA LEU A 343 1.22 4.48 17.04
C LEU A 343 1.10 3.75 15.70
N GLN A 344 1.61 2.52 15.64
CA GLN A 344 1.74 1.75 14.39
C GLN A 344 0.40 1.45 13.70
N HIS A 345 -0.70 1.44 14.44
CA HIS A 345 -2.04 1.22 13.88
C HIS A 345 -2.75 2.55 13.70
N LEU A 346 -2.81 3.41 14.71
CA LEU A 346 -3.57 4.66 14.63
C LEU A 346 -2.95 5.68 13.66
N VAL A 347 -1.62 5.68 13.51
CA VAL A 347 -0.91 6.54 12.55
C VAL A 347 -0.28 5.70 11.45
N GLY A 348 0.46 4.64 11.79
CA GLY A 348 1.15 3.81 10.79
C GLY A 348 0.23 3.09 9.81
N ALA A 349 -1.05 2.88 10.14
CA ALA A 349 -2.03 2.29 9.21
C ALA A 349 -2.78 3.32 8.36
N ALA A 350 -2.59 4.62 8.60
CA ALA A 350 -3.26 5.66 7.83
C ALA A 350 -2.69 5.82 6.40
N PRO A 351 -1.36 5.75 6.16
CA PRO A 351 -0.79 5.85 4.83
C PRO A 351 -1.12 4.63 3.94
N VAL A 352 -1.70 4.93 2.78
CA VAL A 352 -2.03 3.97 1.73
C VAL A 352 -1.55 4.49 0.38
N VAL A 353 -1.39 3.59 -0.58
CA VAL A 353 -1.04 3.90 -1.96
C VAL A 353 -2.28 3.69 -2.83
N TYR A 354 -2.80 4.75 -3.42
CA TYR A 354 -3.75 4.67 -4.53
C TYR A 354 -2.97 4.64 -5.82
N GLY A 355 -3.34 3.81 -6.79
CA GLY A 355 -2.61 3.69 -8.05
C GLY A 355 -1.99 2.32 -8.26
N ILE A 356 -1.09 2.29 -9.23
CA ILE A 356 -0.22 1.15 -9.51
C ILE A 356 1.12 1.30 -8.78
N PRO A 357 1.75 0.21 -8.34
CA PRO A 357 3.08 0.28 -7.74
C PRO A 357 4.10 0.88 -8.73
N VAL A 358 4.82 1.91 -8.30
CA VAL A 358 5.90 2.56 -9.07
C VAL A 358 7.25 2.35 -8.40
N LEU A 359 8.30 2.33 -9.23
CA LEU A 359 9.68 2.18 -8.79
C LEU A 359 10.41 3.53 -8.81
N THR A 360 11.32 3.77 -7.89
CA THR A 360 12.33 4.84 -8.05
C THR A 360 13.50 4.37 -8.89
N LEU A 361 14.03 5.26 -9.72
CA LEU A 361 15.25 5.02 -10.48
C LEU A 361 16.45 4.86 -9.54
N PRO A 362 17.31 3.85 -9.72
CA PRO A 362 18.52 3.71 -8.91
C PRO A 362 19.50 4.85 -9.20
N PHE A 363 20.26 5.27 -8.18
CA PHE A 363 21.22 6.38 -8.27
C PHE A 363 22.25 6.24 -9.40
N LYS A 364 22.55 5.02 -9.87
CA LYS A 364 23.55 4.75 -10.92
C LYS A 364 23.01 4.69 -12.36
N ALA A 365 21.72 4.85 -12.60
CA ALA A 365 21.17 4.78 -13.96
C ALA A 365 21.11 6.15 -14.65
N VAL A 366 22.25 6.85 -14.73
CA VAL A 366 22.44 7.97 -15.66
C VAL A 366 23.92 8.04 -16.07
N GLN A 367 24.37 7.04 -16.82
CA GLN A 367 25.31 7.35 -17.89
C GLN A 367 24.44 7.59 -19.11
N PHE A 368 24.26 8.85 -19.47
CA PHE A 368 23.98 9.18 -20.86
C PHE A 368 25.21 8.72 -21.63
N ASP A 369 25.08 7.68 -22.45
CA ASP A 369 25.96 7.52 -23.61
C ASP A 369 25.65 8.67 -24.58
N GLU A 370 26.18 9.85 -24.24
CA GLU A 370 26.51 10.89 -25.19
C GLU A 370 28.01 10.79 -25.46
N ALA A 371 28.40 9.89 -26.37
CA ALA A 371 29.55 10.02 -27.27
C ALA A 371 29.85 8.71 -28.01
N ALA A 372 29.38 8.58 -29.26
CA ALA A 372 30.16 8.19 -30.45
C ALA A 372 29.23 8.01 -31.66
#